data_AF-A0A7C8TYB1-F1
#
_entry.id   AF-A0A7C8TYB1-F1
#
_cell.length_a   1.000
_cell.length_b   1.000
_cell.length_c   1.000
_cell.angle_alpha   90.00
_cell.angle_beta   90.00
_cell.angle_gamma   90.00
#
_symmetry.space_group_name_H-M   'P 1'
#
loop_
_entity.id
_entity.type
_entity.pdbx_description
1 polymer ?
#
loop_
_entity_poly.entity_id
_entity_poly.type
_entity_poly.pdbx_seq_one_letter_code
_entity_poly.pdbx_strand_id
1 'polypeptide(L)'
;MDSICRLGKNVGGVHIYSNLKGCGGERMLYEGASCIIVNGEVIAQSPRFKLGDVDVITATVDLQKVDEYRCSILGHANVQPLRKNAGPLSYVDVPFSLALPNCIATGSVPSAGLPKVHFAEAEEVAVGPACWLWDYLRRAGMSGFLCPLSGGIDSCSTAIVVYVMCHLVMDAIKSGDCGVINDVQKMCATTDRSPDWLPDTPNELCNNILHTVYMCMPEHSSAASEKRARELRDSIGAYHLEINIEDGYKAQKDLIISATGYQPIFQVFGGSRAEDICLQNIQARLRMVTAYQFGQILPVSRKRACPTPLLILASTNADE
;
A
#
# COMPACT_ATOMS: atom_id res chain seq x y z
N MET A 1 -10.23 17.52 4.48
CA MET A 1 -10.75 17.74 5.85
C MET A 1 -10.81 19.22 6.24
N ASP A 2 -9.73 19.99 6.07
CA ASP A 2 -9.64 21.39 6.51
C ASP A 2 -10.71 22.32 5.92
N SER A 3 -11.03 22.14 4.64
CA SER A 3 -12.11 22.89 3.98
C SER A 3 -13.47 22.65 4.64
N ILE A 4 -13.75 21.41 5.09
CA ILE A 4 -15.00 21.05 5.76
C ILE A 4 -15.02 21.62 7.18
N CYS A 5 -13.89 21.57 7.89
CA CYS A 5 -13.77 22.21 9.20
C CYS A 5 -13.99 23.73 9.10
N ARG A 6 -13.39 24.38 8.09
CA ARG A 6 -13.56 25.81 7.83
C ARG A 6 -15.02 26.16 7.51
N LEU A 7 -15.69 25.33 6.71
CA LEU A 7 -17.12 25.49 6.45
C LEU A 7 -17.94 25.37 7.76
N GLY A 8 -17.67 24.33 8.56
CA GLY A 8 -18.32 24.13 9.85
C GLY A 8 -18.14 25.32 10.81
N LYS A 9 -16.95 25.94 10.85
CA LYS A 9 -16.70 27.13 11.66
C LYS A 9 -17.51 28.34 11.20
N ASN A 10 -17.68 28.52 9.89
CA ASN A 10 -18.34 29.70 9.33
C ASN A 10 -19.87 29.62 9.36
N VAL A 11 -20.43 28.43 9.17
CA VAL A 11 -21.89 28.25 8.96
C VAL A 11 -22.55 27.48 10.12
N GLY A 12 -21.77 26.77 10.94
CA GLY A 12 -22.29 25.83 11.92
C GLY A 12 -22.97 24.62 11.29
N GLY A 13 -23.07 23.52 12.03
CA GLY A 13 -23.74 22.31 11.55
C GLY A 13 -22.94 21.03 11.74
N VAL A 14 -23.65 19.92 11.54
CA VAL A 14 -23.08 18.57 11.50
C VAL A 14 -22.73 18.23 10.06
N HIS A 15 -21.47 17.91 9.82
CA HIS A 15 -20.96 17.47 8.53
C HIS A 15 -20.45 16.05 8.67
N ILE A 16 -20.94 15.15 7.82
CA ILE A 16 -20.51 13.77 7.77
C ILE A 16 -19.81 13.58 6.43
N TYR A 17 -18.55 13.17 6.47
CA TYR A 17 -17.77 12.83 5.29
C TYR A 17 -17.44 11.35 5.34
N SER A 18 -17.82 10.64 4.27
CA SER A 18 -17.47 9.24 4.06
C SER A 18 -16.60 9.13 2.82
N ASN A 19 -15.53 8.35 2.92
CA ASN A 19 -14.61 8.09 1.82
C ASN A 19 -14.47 6.58 1.61
N LEU A 20 -14.08 6.21 0.40
CA LEU A 20 -13.62 4.86 0.11
C LEU A 20 -12.29 4.59 0.84
N LYS A 21 -11.98 3.30 1.01
CA LYS A 21 -10.76 2.82 1.63
C LYS A 21 -10.21 1.65 0.83
N GLY A 22 -8.90 1.58 0.70
CA GLY A 22 -8.20 0.51 0.00
C GLY A 22 -8.16 0.71 -1.51
N CYS A 23 -7.90 -0.37 -2.22
CA CYS A 23 -7.69 -0.40 -3.68
C CYS A 23 -8.69 -1.32 -4.37
N GLY A 24 -9.31 -0.84 -5.45
CA GLY A 24 -10.25 -1.60 -6.28
C GLY A 24 -9.61 -2.52 -7.33
N GLY A 25 -8.28 -2.64 -7.37
CA GLY A 25 -7.53 -3.25 -8.48
C GLY A 25 -6.99 -2.23 -9.50
N GLU A 26 -7.17 -0.94 -9.21
CA GLU A 26 -6.64 0.17 -9.98
C GLU A 26 -5.34 0.72 -9.37
N ARG A 27 -4.76 1.74 -9.99
CA ARG A 27 -3.53 2.40 -9.51
C ARG A 27 -3.77 3.37 -8.36
N MET A 28 -5.03 3.66 -8.04
CA MET A 28 -5.42 4.57 -6.97
C MET A 28 -5.63 3.80 -5.67
N LEU A 29 -5.16 4.40 -4.58
CA LEU A 29 -5.42 3.97 -3.22
C LEU A 29 -6.28 5.01 -2.53
N TYR A 30 -7.39 4.58 -1.95
CA TYR A 30 -8.20 5.43 -1.11
C TYR A 30 -7.79 5.25 0.35
N GLU A 31 -7.44 6.35 1.01
CA GLU A 31 -6.90 6.33 2.38
C GLU A 31 -7.94 6.05 3.47
N GLY A 32 -9.23 6.15 3.16
CA GLY A 32 -10.29 6.23 4.17
C GLY A 32 -10.39 7.63 4.77
N ALA A 33 -10.18 7.76 6.08
CA ALA A 33 -10.30 9.02 6.82
C ALA A 33 -11.71 9.63 6.86
N SER A 34 -12.75 8.80 6.82
CA SER A 34 -14.13 9.23 7.06
C SER A 34 -14.20 9.98 8.39
N CYS A 35 -14.96 11.08 8.44
CA CYS A 35 -15.00 11.92 9.65
C CYS A 35 -16.38 12.53 9.90
N ILE A 36 -16.64 12.78 11.18
CA ILE A 36 -17.81 13.49 11.67
C ILE A 36 -17.33 14.80 12.27
N ILE A 37 -17.83 15.91 11.75
CA ILE A 37 -17.42 17.27 12.11
C ILE A 37 -18.65 18.02 12.63
N VAL A 38 -18.54 18.64 13.79
CA VAL A 38 -19.60 19.46 14.39
C VAL A 38 -19.07 20.86 14.61
N ASN A 39 -19.71 21.87 14.01
CA ASN A 39 -19.33 23.28 14.17
C ASN A 39 -17.85 23.58 13.83
N GLY A 40 -17.26 22.76 12.96
CA GLY A 40 -15.88 22.88 12.52
C GLY A 40 -14.85 22.16 13.38
N GLU A 41 -15.28 21.42 14.40
CA GLU A 41 -14.46 20.53 15.20
C GLU A 41 -14.65 19.06 14.78
N VAL A 42 -13.56 18.31 14.70
CA VAL A 42 -13.58 16.88 14.36
C VAL A 42 -13.95 16.09 15.61
N ILE A 43 -15.09 15.42 15.59
CA ILE A 43 -15.61 14.62 16.71
C ILE A 43 -15.15 13.17 16.60
N ALA A 44 -15.19 12.62 15.38
CA ALA A 44 -14.74 11.27 15.10
C ALA A 44 -14.04 11.22 13.74
N GLN A 45 -13.00 10.41 13.65
CA GLN A 45 -12.28 10.17 12.41
C GLN A 45 -11.90 8.69 12.35
N SER A 46 -12.16 8.05 11.21
CA SER A 46 -11.71 6.69 10.95
C SER A 46 -10.20 6.70 10.67
N PRO A 47 -9.48 5.64 11.01
CA PRO A 47 -8.04 5.57 10.77
C PRO A 47 -7.73 5.67 9.26
N ARG A 48 -6.63 6.33 8.92
CA ARG A 48 -6.05 6.31 7.56
C ARG A 48 -5.23 5.03 7.41
N PHE A 49 -5.20 4.47 6.20
CA PHE A 49 -4.33 3.34 5.83
C PHE A 49 -4.34 2.15 6.81
N LYS A 50 -5.51 1.85 7.37
CA LYS A 50 -5.72 0.63 8.17
C LYS A 50 -6.01 -0.54 7.24
N LEU A 51 -5.65 -1.77 7.60
CA LEU A 51 -6.16 -2.94 6.88
C LEU A 51 -7.61 -3.26 7.33
N GLY A 52 -8.28 -4.16 6.61
CA GLY A 52 -9.68 -4.50 6.84
C GLY A 52 -10.66 -3.75 5.94
N ASP A 53 -11.77 -4.40 5.62
CA ASP A 53 -12.65 -3.96 4.53
C ASP A 53 -13.63 -2.85 4.91
N VAL A 54 -14.03 -2.75 6.20
CA VAL A 54 -15.05 -1.81 6.65
C VAL A 54 -14.63 -1.13 7.95
N ASP A 55 -14.63 0.19 7.96
CA ASP A 55 -14.50 1.00 9.18
C ASP A 55 -15.80 1.80 9.39
N VAL A 56 -16.38 1.68 10.58
CA VAL A 56 -17.57 2.43 10.99
C VAL A 56 -17.21 3.34 12.16
N ILE A 57 -17.46 4.63 11.99
CA ILE A 57 -17.38 5.61 13.07
C ILE A 57 -18.78 6.14 13.39
N THR A 58 -19.05 6.39 14.65
CA THR A 58 -20.32 6.94 15.12
C THR A 58 -20.06 8.08 16.09
N ALA A 59 -20.99 9.03 16.15
CA ALA A 59 -20.98 10.10 17.13
C ALA A 59 -22.41 10.46 17.49
N THR A 60 -22.65 10.73 18.77
CA THR A 60 -23.92 11.27 19.27
C THR A 60 -23.78 12.78 19.37
N VAL A 61 -24.61 13.51 18.63
CA VAL A 61 -24.54 14.98 18.55
C VAL A 61 -25.81 15.60 19.11
N ASP A 62 -25.65 16.64 19.91
CA ASP A 62 -26.73 17.46 20.41
C ASP A 62 -27.08 18.55 19.38
N LEU A 63 -28.27 18.45 18.78
CA LEU A 63 -28.73 19.39 17.75
C LEU A 63 -29.03 20.78 18.34
N GLN A 64 -29.38 20.89 19.63
CA GLN A 64 -29.64 22.19 20.24
C GLN A 64 -28.37 23.04 20.31
N LYS A 65 -27.22 22.42 20.64
CA LYS A 65 -25.91 23.09 20.62
C LYS A 65 -25.49 23.56 19.24
N VAL A 66 -25.91 22.85 18.19
CA VAL A 66 -25.66 23.27 16.80
C VAL A 66 -26.45 24.53 16.48
N ASP A 67 -27.71 24.60 16.90
CA ASP A 67 -28.55 25.78 16.72
C ASP A 67 -28.07 26.96 17.56
N GLU A 68 -27.67 26.73 18.83
CA GLU A 68 -27.03 27.74 19.68
C GLU A 68 -25.76 28.31 19.03
N TYR A 69 -24.89 27.45 18.50
CA TYR A 69 -23.68 27.87 17.81
C TYR A 69 -23.99 28.70 16.55
N ARG A 70 -24.97 28.29 15.75
CA ARG A 70 -25.43 29.07 14.59
C ARG A 70 -25.95 30.44 14.98
N CYS A 71 -26.78 30.52 16.02
CA CYS A 71 -27.28 31.79 16.56
C CYS A 71 -26.12 32.69 17.03
N SER A 72 -25.08 32.11 17.65
CA SER A 72 -23.91 32.88 18.09
C SER A 72 -23.11 33.48 16.93
N ILE A 73 -22.92 32.75 15.82
CA ILE A 73 -22.16 33.25 14.66
C ILE A 73 -23.00 34.23 13.84
N LEU A 74 -24.29 33.90 13.61
CA LEU A 74 -25.21 34.73 12.85
C LEU A 74 -25.55 36.03 13.58
N GLY A 75 -25.48 36.07 14.91
CA GLY A 75 -25.58 37.29 15.70
C GLY A 75 -24.40 38.27 15.49
N HIS A 76 -23.24 37.78 15.03
CA HIS A 76 -22.06 38.59 14.72
C HIS A 76 -21.88 38.90 13.23
N ALA A 77 -22.49 38.11 12.34
CA ALA A 77 -22.44 38.34 10.90
C ALA A 77 -23.57 39.30 10.50
N ASN A 78 -23.21 40.46 9.92
CA ASN A 78 -24.08 41.15 8.96
C ASN A 78 -24.28 40.19 7.78
N VAL A 79 -25.21 39.24 7.93
CA VAL A 79 -25.61 38.34 6.84
C VAL A 79 -26.33 39.21 5.83
N GLN A 80 -25.56 39.82 4.93
CA GLN A 80 -26.12 40.33 3.69
C GLN A 80 -26.93 39.17 3.09
N PRO A 81 -28.15 39.43 2.61
CA PRO A 81 -28.97 38.39 2.05
C PRO A 81 -28.27 37.84 0.81
N LEU A 82 -27.58 36.70 0.96
CA LEU A 82 -27.04 35.88 -0.14
C LEU A 82 -28.16 35.26 -1.00
N ARG A 83 -29.37 35.83 -0.96
CA ARG A 83 -30.60 35.37 -1.60
C ARG A 83 -30.93 36.12 -2.88
N LYS A 84 -29.94 36.54 -3.68
CA LYS A 84 -30.26 37.04 -5.04
C LYS A 84 -30.42 35.93 -6.08
N ASN A 85 -29.79 34.76 -5.91
CA ASN A 85 -29.79 33.69 -6.94
C ASN A 85 -30.13 32.27 -6.44
N ALA A 86 -30.47 32.06 -5.17
CA ALA A 86 -30.85 30.73 -4.68
C ALA A 86 -32.39 30.59 -4.71
N GLY A 87 -32.90 29.72 -5.58
CA GLY A 87 -34.31 29.31 -5.57
C GLY A 87 -34.70 28.65 -4.24
N PRO A 88 -36.00 28.49 -3.96
CA PRO A 88 -36.46 27.80 -2.75
C PRO A 88 -35.95 26.35 -2.75
N LEU A 89 -35.46 25.90 -1.59
CA LEU A 89 -35.15 24.48 -1.37
C LEU A 89 -36.44 23.67 -1.43
N SER A 90 -36.43 22.53 -2.13
CA SER A 90 -37.51 21.55 -2.08
C SER A 90 -37.35 20.67 -0.84
N TYR A 91 -38.42 20.54 -0.05
CA TYR A 91 -38.45 19.67 1.11
C TYR A 91 -39.15 18.35 0.77
N VAL A 92 -38.64 17.26 1.33
CA VAL A 92 -39.25 15.92 1.24
C VAL A 92 -39.61 15.50 2.66
N ASP A 93 -40.91 15.31 2.92
CA ASP A 93 -41.38 14.86 4.22
C ASP A 93 -41.07 13.38 4.41
N VAL A 94 -40.28 13.06 5.44
CA VAL A 94 -39.91 11.69 5.80
C VAL A 94 -40.47 11.39 7.19
N PRO A 95 -41.37 10.40 7.35
CA PRO A 95 -41.98 10.05 8.65
C PRO A 95 -41.01 9.27 9.54
N PHE A 96 -39.89 9.89 9.92
CA PHE A 96 -38.82 9.33 10.73
C PHE A 96 -38.26 10.37 11.70
N SER A 97 -37.93 9.97 12.94
CA SER A 97 -37.25 10.81 13.91
C SER A 97 -35.79 10.39 14.04
N LEU A 98 -34.87 11.32 13.76
CA LEU A 98 -33.43 11.13 13.98
C LEU A 98 -33.05 11.07 15.46
N ALA A 99 -33.86 11.69 16.34
CA ALA A 99 -33.65 11.68 17.77
C ALA A 99 -34.52 10.62 18.45
N LEU A 100 -33.93 9.87 19.38
CA LEU A 100 -34.67 8.97 20.27
C LEU A 100 -35.38 9.79 21.37
N PRO A 101 -36.68 9.55 21.63
CA PRO A 101 -37.37 10.22 22.73
C PRO A 101 -36.69 9.89 24.07
N ASN A 102 -36.44 10.91 24.89
CA ASN A 102 -35.90 10.79 26.26
C ASN A 102 -34.46 10.26 26.40
N CYS A 103 -33.66 10.26 25.33
CA CYS A 103 -32.22 10.02 25.46
C CYS A 103 -31.51 11.28 25.97
N ILE A 104 -31.32 11.37 27.29
CA ILE A 104 -30.27 12.23 27.85
C ILE A 104 -28.94 11.60 27.44
N ALA A 105 -28.13 12.29 26.66
CA ALA A 105 -26.81 11.80 26.26
C ALA A 105 -25.92 11.66 27.51
N THR A 106 -25.95 10.50 28.17
CA THR A 106 -25.12 10.17 29.35
C THR A 106 -23.65 9.94 29.00
N GLY A 107 -23.26 10.23 27.77
CA GLY A 107 -21.89 10.12 27.27
C GLY A 107 -21.67 11.12 26.15
N SER A 108 -22.01 12.39 26.36
CA SER A 108 -21.46 13.46 25.52
C SER A 108 -19.95 13.36 25.61
N VAL A 109 -19.33 12.69 24.63
CA VAL A 109 -17.89 12.62 24.52
C VAL A 109 -17.41 14.07 24.53
N PRO A 110 -16.53 14.46 25.45
CA PRO A 110 -16.03 15.82 25.50
C PRO A 110 -15.54 16.22 24.11
N SER A 111 -15.89 17.44 23.70
CA SER A 111 -15.39 18.13 22.49
C SER A 111 -13.89 18.43 22.58
N ALA A 112 -13.09 17.55 23.19
CA ALA A 112 -11.66 17.56 23.00
C ALA A 112 -11.43 16.99 21.61
N GLY A 113 -11.50 17.88 20.60
CA GLY A 113 -11.30 17.52 19.21
C GLY A 113 -10.12 16.57 19.09
N LEU A 114 -10.35 15.40 18.50
CA LEU A 114 -9.30 14.41 18.30
C LEU A 114 -8.14 15.13 17.60
N PRO A 115 -6.89 14.99 18.08
CA PRO A 115 -5.75 15.52 17.36
C PRO A 115 -5.80 14.91 15.96
N LYS A 116 -5.71 15.76 14.93
CA LYS A 116 -5.62 15.29 13.56
C LYS A 116 -4.39 14.40 13.48
N VAL A 117 -4.59 13.10 13.30
CA VAL A 117 -3.49 12.17 13.11
C VAL A 117 -2.97 12.39 11.69
N HIS A 118 -1.93 13.21 11.58
CA HIS A 118 -1.18 13.39 10.36
C HIS A 118 -0.02 12.40 10.36
N PHE A 119 0.11 11.65 9.27
CA PHE A 119 1.34 10.91 8.98
C PHE A 119 2.40 11.93 8.58
N ALA A 120 3.64 11.70 8.99
CA ALA A 120 4.76 12.35 8.35
C ALA A 120 4.85 11.89 6.88
N GLU A 121 5.37 12.71 5.98
CA GLU A 121 5.45 12.38 4.56
C GLU A 121 6.14 11.03 4.31
N ALA A 122 7.23 10.76 5.02
CA ALA A 122 7.96 9.49 4.93
C ALA A 122 7.12 8.29 5.42
N GLU A 123 6.29 8.47 6.44
CA GLU A 123 5.40 7.41 6.93
C GLU A 123 4.28 7.16 5.92
N GLU A 124 3.73 8.21 5.31
CA GLU A 124 2.68 8.08 4.28
C GLU A 124 3.21 7.35 3.03
N VAL A 125 4.44 7.64 2.62
CA VAL A 125 5.14 6.95 1.52
C VAL A 125 5.39 5.47 1.84
N ALA A 126 5.52 5.09 3.11
CA ALA A 126 5.69 3.71 3.51
C ALA A 126 4.35 2.96 3.64
N VAL A 127 3.40 3.54 4.37
CA VAL A 127 2.15 2.88 4.78
C VAL A 127 1.13 2.85 3.63
N GLY A 128 1.02 3.91 2.82
CA GLY A 128 0.09 3.96 1.70
C GLY A 128 0.35 2.84 0.67
N PRO A 129 1.53 2.82 0.02
CA PRO A 129 1.89 1.74 -0.90
C PRO A 129 1.83 0.35 -0.27
N ALA A 130 2.14 0.20 1.02
CA ALA A 130 2.00 -1.06 1.74
C ALA A 130 0.54 -1.56 1.78
N CYS A 131 -0.42 -0.69 2.11
CA CYS A 131 -1.85 -1.03 2.04
C CYS A 131 -2.30 -1.36 0.61
N TRP A 132 -1.79 -0.62 -0.38
CA TRP A 132 -2.10 -0.90 -1.78
C TRP A 132 -1.59 -2.27 -2.20
N LEU A 133 -0.35 -2.63 -1.85
CA LEU A 133 0.22 -3.95 -2.13
C LEU A 133 -0.57 -5.08 -1.47
N TRP A 134 -1.01 -4.89 -0.22
CA TRP A 134 -1.84 -5.88 0.47
C TRP A 134 -3.16 -6.14 -0.26
N ASP A 135 -3.88 -5.08 -0.60
CA ASP A 135 -5.15 -5.19 -1.33
C ASP A 135 -4.96 -5.78 -2.73
N TYR A 136 -3.89 -5.38 -3.42
CA TYR A 136 -3.57 -5.90 -4.74
C TYR A 136 -3.28 -7.41 -4.67
N LEU A 137 -2.47 -7.84 -3.70
CA LEU A 137 -2.09 -9.25 -3.53
C LEU A 137 -3.31 -10.13 -3.24
N ARG A 138 -4.14 -9.77 -2.25
CA ARG A 138 -5.31 -10.56 -1.85
C ARG A 138 -6.36 -10.64 -2.94
N ARG A 139 -6.58 -9.55 -3.68
CA ARG A 139 -7.57 -9.52 -4.77
C ARG A 139 -7.08 -10.23 -6.01
N ALA A 140 -5.77 -10.22 -6.27
CA ALA A 140 -5.18 -10.96 -7.39
C ALA A 140 -5.17 -12.48 -7.14
N GLY A 141 -5.35 -12.95 -5.91
CA GLY A 141 -5.29 -14.38 -5.57
C GLY A 141 -3.89 -14.99 -5.75
N MET A 142 -2.86 -14.15 -5.64
CA MET A 142 -1.46 -14.54 -5.90
C MET A 142 -0.78 -14.97 -4.59
N SER A 143 0.25 -15.81 -4.70
CA SER A 143 0.91 -16.44 -3.54
C SER A 143 1.96 -15.55 -2.86
N GLY A 144 2.21 -14.35 -3.40
CA GLY A 144 3.16 -13.39 -2.87
C GLY A 144 3.80 -12.52 -3.95
N PHE A 145 4.96 -11.97 -3.62
CA PHE A 145 5.76 -11.09 -4.45
C PHE A 145 7.13 -11.70 -4.78
N LEU A 146 7.66 -11.33 -5.94
CA LEU A 146 9.07 -11.48 -6.26
C LEU A 146 9.68 -10.12 -6.58
N CYS A 147 10.71 -9.73 -5.83
CA CYS A 147 11.46 -8.49 -6.01
C CYS A 147 12.90 -8.81 -6.44
N PRO A 148 13.31 -8.47 -7.67
CA PRO A 148 14.72 -8.49 -8.06
C PRO A 148 15.49 -7.47 -7.22
N LEU A 149 16.29 -7.95 -6.27
CA LEU A 149 16.98 -7.11 -5.31
C LEU A 149 18.39 -6.83 -5.84
N SER A 150 18.70 -5.58 -6.18
CA SER A 150 20.01 -5.20 -6.72
C SER A 150 20.99 -4.71 -5.66
N GLY A 151 20.51 -4.41 -4.44
CA GLY A 151 21.28 -3.72 -3.40
C GLY A 151 21.45 -2.21 -3.67
N GLY A 152 20.69 -1.68 -4.64
CA GLY A 152 20.46 -0.24 -4.85
C GLY A 152 19.22 0.25 -4.10
N ILE A 153 19.11 1.58 -3.94
CA ILE A 153 18.12 2.21 -3.07
C ILE A 153 16.68 1.88 -3.47
N ASP A 154 16.33 1.91 -4.77
CA ASP A 154 14.93 1.74 -5.21
C ASP A 154 14.41 0.32 -4.96
N SER A 155 15.23 -0.69 -5.26
CA SER A 155 14.90 -2.09 -4.97
C SER A 155 14.80 -2.36 -3.46
N CYS A 156 15.66 -1.71 -2.66
CA CYS A 156 15.60 -1.81 -1.20
C CYS A 156 14.33 -1.14 -0.66
N SER A 157 13.99 0.06 -1.13
CA SER A 157 12.76 0.77 -0.76
C SER A 157 11.52 -0.07 -1.08
N THR A 158 11.47 -0.69 -2.26
CA THR A 158 10.38 -1.61 -2.65
C THR A 158 10.25 -2.77 -1.68
N ALA A 159 11.36 -3.42 -1.31
CA ALA A 159 11.36 -4.52 -0.35
C ALA A 159 10.93 -4.07 1.06
N ILE A 160 11.35 -2.87 1.49
CA ILE A 160 10.97 -2.29 2.78
C ILE A 160 9.47 -1.99 2.84
N VAL A 161 8.86 -1.48 1.76
CA VAL A 161 7.41 -1.26 1.70
C VAL A 161 6.65 -2.58 1.89
N VAL A 162 7.10 -3.68 1.29
CA VAL A 162 6.51 -5.01 1.53
C VAL A 162 6.72 -5.47 2.98
N TYR A 163 7.85 -5.11 3.60
CA TYR A 163 8.08 -5.40 5.01
C TYR A 163 7.15 -4.59 5.93
N VAL A 164 6.94 -3.30 5.66
CA VAL A 164 5.94 -2.46 6.35
C VAL A 164 4.54 -3.04 6.20
N MET A 165 4.18 -3.52 5.00
CA MET A 165 2.93 -4.26 4.77
C MET A 165 2.82 -5.47 5.71
N CYS A 166 3.89 -6.24 5.89
CA CYS A 166 3.86 -7.39 6.82
C CYS A 166 3.59 -6.95 8.27
N HIS A 167 4.13 -5.81 8.72
CA HIS A 167 3.81 -5.26 10.05
C HIS A 167 2.33 -4.88 10.18
N LEU A 168 1.78 -4.18 9.18
CA LEU A 168 0.36 -3.80 9.17
C LEU A 168 -0.57 -5.03 9.21
N VAL A 169 -0.20 -6.10 8.50
CA VAL A 169 -0.92 -7.38 8.52
C VAL A 169 -0.85 -8.03 9.90
N MET A 170 0.32 -8.05 10.53
CA MET A 170 0.49 -8.60 11.88
C MET A 170 -0.34 -7.82 12.91
N ASP A 171 -0.41 -6.50 12.79
CA ASP A 171 -1.24 -5.67 13.67
C ASP A 171 -2.74 -5.93 13.46
N ALA A 172 -3.16 -6.14 12.21
CA ALA A 172 -4.53 -6.53 11.90
C ALA A 172 -4.88 -7.93 12.45
N ILE A 173 -3.96 -8.90 12.35
CA ILE A 173 -4.12 -10.24 12.97
C ILE A 173 -4.28 -10.11 14.48
N LYS A 174 -3.42 -9.33 15.16
CA LYS A 174 -3.52 -9.09 16.61
C LYS A 174 -4.83 -8.42 17.01
N SER A 175 -5.37 -7.56 16.15
CA SER A 175 -6.67 -6.92 16.35
C SER A 175 -7.87 -7.86 16.13
N GLY A 176 -7.64 -9.08 15.63
CA GLY A 176 -8.69 -10.07 15.39
C GLY A 176 -9.48 -9.86 14.10
N ASP A 177 -8.88 -9.22 13.08
CA ASP A 177 -9.53 -9.05 11.77
C ASP A 177 -9.63 -10.40 11.05
N CYS A 178 -10.82 -11.00 11.08
CA CYS A 178 -11.09 -12.29 10.47
C CYS A 178 -10.82 -12.34 8.95
N GLY A 179 -11.00 -11.21 8.25
CA GLY A 179 -10.74 -11.12 6.82
C GLY A 179 -9.25 -11.25 6.53
N VAL A 180 -8.44 -10.46 7.23
CA VAL A 180 -6.97 -10.52 7.10
C VAL A 180 -6.41 -11.88 7.52
N ILE A 181 -6.91 -12.45 8.63
CA ILE A 181 -6.49 -13.78 9.10
C ILE A 181 -6.71 -14.85 8.02
N ASN A 182 -7.92 -14.88 7.44
CA ASN A 182 -8.28 -15.83 6.40
C ASN A 182 -7.45 -15.65 5.12
N ASP A 183 -7.17 -14.40 4.73
CA ASP A 183 -6.32 -14.11 3.57
C ASP A 183 -4.88 -14.58 3.79
N VAL A 184 -4.30 -14.34 4.98
CA VAL A 184 -2.96 -14.81 5.33
C VAL A 184 -2.88 -16.34 5.34
N GLN A 185 -3.85 -17.03 5.94
CA GLN A 185 -3.91 -18.48 5.96
C GLN A 185 -3.96 -19.06 4.55
N LYS A 186 -4.76 -18.49 3.66
CA LYS A 186 -4.84 -18.92 2.26
C LYS A 186 -3.54 -18.69 1.49
N MET A 187 -2.95 -17.51 1.60
CA MET A 187 -1.71 -17.16 0.88
C MET A 187 -0.51 -17.96 1.37
N CYS A 188 -0.42 -18.19 2.68
CA CYS A 188 0.71 -18.84 3.30
C CYS A 188 0.56 -20.36 3.42
N ALA A 189 -0.56 -20.93 2.98
CA ALA A 189 -0.82 -22.37 3.03
C ALA A 189 0.26 -23.16 2.28
N THR A 190 0.81 -24.17 2.95
CA THR A 190 1.75 -25.15 2.39
C THR A 190 1.24 -26.55 2.66
N THR A 191 1.69 -27.54 1.89
CA THR A 191 1.21 -28.92 2.01
C THR A 191 1.58 -29.61 3.33
N ASP A 192 2.54 -29.04 4.06
CA ASP A 192 3.12 -29.58 5.29
C ASP A 192 2.68 -28.84 6.57
N ARG A 193 2.00 -27.69 6.45
CA ARG A 193 1.53 -26.90 7.60
C ARG A 193 0.06 -27.15 7.91
N SER A 194 -0.32 -26.87 9.14
CA SER A 194 -1.74 -26.88 9.52
C SER A 194 -2.51 -25.79 8.76
N PRO A 195 -3.79 -26.03 8.39
CA PRO A 195 -4.62 -25.02 7.74
C PRO A 195 -4.77 -23.73 8.55
N ASP A 196 -4.77 -23.84 9.87
CA ASP A 196 -4.95 -22.71 10.80
C ASP A 196 -3.63 -21.99 11.16
N TRP A 197 -2.53 -22.33 10.47
CA TRP A 197 -1.23 -21.74 10.76
C TRP A 197 -1.24 -20.23 10.52
N LEU A 198 -0.64 -19.49 11.46
CA LEU A 198 -0.41 -18.05 11.37
C LEU A 198 1.06 -17.75 11.68
N PRO A 199 1.64 -16.72 11.05
CA PRO A 199 2.98 -16.26 11.38
C PRO A 199 3.01 -15.64 12.79
N ASP A 200 4.10 -15.86 13.52
CA ASP A 200 4.31 -15.23 14.83
C ASP A 200 4.95 -13.84 14.69
N THR A 201 5.72 -13.63 13.61
CA THR A 201 6.50 -12.41 13.40
C THR A 201 6.32 -11.83 11.99
N PRO A 202 6.50 -10.50 11.82
CA PRO A 202 6.53 -9.87 10.49
C PRO A 202 7.59 -10.48 9.58
N ASN A 203 8.73 -10.91 10.11
CA ASN A 203 9.80 -11.55 9.36
C ASN A 203 9.38 -12.93 8.82
N GLU A 204 8.65 -13.71 9.61
CA GLU A 204 8.11 -15.00 9.17
C GLU A 204 7.03 -14.83 8.10
N LEU A 205 6.16 -13.84 8.25
CA LEU A 205 5.20 -13.47 7.21
C LEU A 205 5.93 -13.02 5.93
N CYS A 206 6.95 -12.16 6.07
CA CYS A 206 7.76 -11.68 4.97
C CYS A 206 8.48 -12.84 4.26
N ASN A 207 8.98 -13.83 4.98
CA ASN A 207 9.57 -15.03 4.38
C ASN A 207 8.59 -15.77 3.46
N ASN A 208 7.32 -15.78 3.82
CA ASN A 208 6.29 -16.46 3.05
C ASN A 208 5.85 -15.64 1.83
N ILE A 209 5.67 -14.34 2.01
CA ILE A 209 5.08 -13.48 0.98
C ILE A 209 6.14 -12.89 0.04
N LEU A 210 7.28 -12.44 0.56
CA LEU A 210 8.32 -11.77 -0.22
C LEU A 210 9.44 -12.73 -0.59
N HIS A 211 9.63 -12.89 -1.90
CA HIS A 211 10.77 -13.58 -2.48
C HIS A 211 11.69 -12.54 -3.11
N THR A 212 12.97 -12.63 -2.82
CA THR A 212 13.99 -11.74 -3.37
C THR A 212 14.97 -12.55 -4.19
N VAL A 213 15.46 -11.96 -5.27
CA VAL A 213 16.45 -12.60 -6.13
C VAL A 213 17.57 -11.62 -6.47
N TYR A 214 18.79 -11.96 -6.08
CA TYR A 214 19.99 -11.25 -6.49
C TYR A 214 20.57 -11.94 -7.72
N MET A 215 20.54 -11.26 -8.87
CA MET A 215 21.01 -11.79 -10.15
C MET A 215 22.41 -11.26 -10.44
N CYS A 216 23.40 -12.01 -9.98
CA CYS A 216 24.81 -11.66 -10.06
C CYS A 216 25.38 -11.96 -11.46
N MET A 217 26.31 -11.11 -11.86
CA MET A 217 27.26 -11.32 -12.96
C MET A 217 28.65 -11.04 -12.40
N PRO A 218 29.50 -12.07 -12.16
CA PRO A 218 30.79 -11.92 -11.47
C PRO A 218 31.70 -10.83 -12.04
N GLU A 219 31.70 -10.63 -13.36
CA GLU A 219 32.51 -9.61 -14.03
C GLU A 219 31.97 -8.18 -13.89
N HIS A 220 30.70 -8.01 -13.52
CA HIS A 220 29.99 -6.73 -13.57
C HIS A 220 29.26 -6.35 -12.28
N SER A 221 29.25 -7.22 -11.26
CA SER A 221 28.53 -7.01 -10.01
C SER A 221 29.51 -6.69 -8.88
N SER A 222 29.20 -5.67 -8.07
CA SER A 222 30.06 -5.29 -6.96
C SER A 222 29.78 -6.16 -5.72
N ALA A 223 30.83 -6.65 -5.05
CA ALA A 223 30.70 -7.36 -3.78
C ALA A 223 29.96 -6.53 -2.71
N ALA A 224 30.03 -5.20 -2.81
CA ALA A 224 29.31 -4.29 -1.92
C ALA A 224 27.79 -4.30 -2.15
N SER A 225 27.32 -4.33 -3.41
CA SER A 225 25.88 -4.43 -3.71
C SER A 225 25.28 -5.75 -3.26
N GLU A 226 26.02 -6.84 -3.46
CA GLU A 226 25.62 -8.16 -3.02
C GLU A 226 25.52 -8.23 -1.49
N LYS A 227 26.54 -7.73 -0.78
CA LYS A 227 26.53 -7.65 0.68
C LYS A 227 25.31 -6.89 1.21
N ARG A 228 24.99 -5.72 0.64
CA ARG A 228 23.82 -4.93 1.05
C ARG A 228 22.51 -5.68 0.82
N ALA A 229 22.37 -6.36 -0.32
CA ALA A 229 21.19 -7.16 -0.61
C ALA A 229 21.03 -8.32 0.40
N ARG A 230 22.14 -8.98 0.78
CA ARG A 230 22.17 -10.01 1.82
C ARG A 230 21.78 -9.47 3.21
N GLU A 231 22.39 -8.37 3.63
CA GLU A 231 22.09 -7.76 4.93
C GLU A 231 20.62 -7.33 5.04
N LEU A 232 20.06 -6.76 3.96
CA LEU A 232 18.66 -6.36 3.95
C LEU A 232 17.72 -7.56 4.02
N ARG A 233 17.94 -8.62 3.23
CA ARG A 233 17.07 -9.81 3.29
C ARG A 233 17.07 -10.44 4.68
N ASP A 234 18.22 -10.47 5.36
CA ASP A 234 18.37 -11.12 6.66
C ASP A 234 17.65 -10.29 7.73
N SER A 235 17.67 -8.96 7.57
CA SER A 235 16.95 -8.01 8.44
C SER A 235 15.43 -8.11 8.30
N ILE A 236 14.91 -8.27 7.08
CA ILE A 236 13.45 -8.33 6.82
C ILE A 236 12.87 -9.76 6.86
N GLY A 237 13.73 -10.79 6.78
CA GLY A 237 13.32 -12.19 6.78
C GLY A 237 12.82 -12.73 5.43
N ALA A 238 13.01 -12.00 4.33
CA ALA A 238 12.53 -12.41 3.00
C ALA A 238 13.20 -13.71 2.53
N TYR A 239 12.47 -14.55 1.78
CA TYR A 239 13.07 -15.70 1.12
C TYR A 239 13.98 -15.19 0.00
N HIS A 240 15.24 -15.65 -0.07
CA HIS A 240 16.20 -15.08 -1.01
C HIS A 240 16.93 -16.14 -1.82
N LEU A 241 17.14 -15.79 -3.09
CA LEU A 241 17.95 -16.57 -4.02
C LEU A 241 19.08 -15.72 -4.58
N GLU A 242 20.25 -16.31 -4.66
CA GLU A 242 21.40 -15.75 -5.37
C GLU A 242 21.62 -16.60 -6.62
N ILE A 243 21.61 -15.96 -7.79
CA ILE A 243 21.66 -16.63 -9.08
C ILE A 243 22.74 -15.97 -9.92
N ASN A 244 23.61 -16.78 -10.51
CA ASN A 244 24.52 -16.32 -11.55
C ASN A 244 23.82 -16.42 -12.92
N ILE A 245 23.71 -15.29 -13.63
CA ILE A 245 23.09 -15.22 -14.97
C ILE A 245 24.11 -15.19 -16.11
N GLU A 246 25.41 -15.33 -15.80
CA GLU A 246 26.51 -15.21 -16.75
C GLU A 246 26.42 -16.21 -17.91
N ASP A 247 26.07 -17.47 -17.63
CA ASP A 247 25.93 -18.49 -18.69
C ASP A 247 24.78 -18.14 -19.64
N GLY A 248 23.65 -17.65 -19.11
CA GLY A 248 22.52 -17.20 -19.92
C GLY A 248 22.86 -15.96 -20.76
N TYR A 249 23.65 -15.05 -20.19
CA TYR A 249 24.13 -13.85 -20.89
C TYR A 249 25.08 -14.23 -22.04
N LYS A 250 26.06 -15.12 -21.78
CA LYS A 250 26.99 -15.64 -22.78
C LYS A 250 26.25 -16.33 -23.92
N ALA A 251 25.31 -17.22 -23.61
CA ALA A 251 24.50 -17.89 -24.63
C ALA A 251 23.75 -16.89 -25.54
N GLN A 252 23.17 -15.83 -24.97
CA GLN A 252 22.46 -14.82 -25.75
C GLN A 252 23.40 -13.96 -26.60
N LYS A 253 24.60 -13.65 -26.09
CA LYS A 253 25.65 -12.96 -26.83
C LYS A 253 26.20 -13.82 -27.98
N ASP A 254 26.43 -15.11 -27.74
CA ASP A 254 26.93 -16.07 -28.72
C ASP A 254 25.95 -16.29 -29.87
N LEU A 255 24.64 -16.13 -29.62
CA LEU A 255 23.63 -16.16 -30.66
C LEU A 255 23.86 -15.07 -31.73
N ILE A 256 24.26 -13.86 -31.32
CA ILE A 256 24.60 -12.78 -32.26
C ILE A 256 25.80 -13.17 -33.11
N ILE A 257 26.83 -13.74 -32.48
CA ILE A 257 28.05 -14.19 -33.15
C ILE A 257 27.72 -15.27 -34.17
N SER A 258 26.92 -16.27 -33.77
CA SER A 258 26.55 -17.39 -34.65
C SER A 258 25.70 -16.95 -35.84
N ALA A 259 24.81 -15.95 -35.67
CA ALA A 259 23.90 -15.49 -36.71
C ALA A 259 24.52 -14.47 -37.67
N THR A 260 25.44 -13.63 -37.18
CA THR A 260 25.95 -12.47 -37.93
C THR A 260 27.46 -12.52 -38.20
N GLY A 261 28.20 -13.37 -37.48
CA GLY A 261 29.66 -13.37 -37.46
C GLY A 261 30.27 -12.18 -36.71
N TYR A 262 29.46 -11.28 -36.14
CA TYR A 262 29.92 -10.07 -35.46
C TYR A 262 29.99 -10.27 -33.94
N GLN A 263 31.11 -9.88 -33.34
CA GLN A 263 31.30 -9.94 -31.90
C GLN A 263 31.12 -8.55 -31.26
N PRO A 264 29.99 -8.28 -30.59
CA PRO A 264 29.80 -7.01 -29.89
C PRO A 264 30.72 -6.89 -28.68
N ILE A 265 31.28 -5.69 -28.51
CA ILE A 265 32.24 -5.36 -27.44
C ILE A 265 31.71 -4.16 -26.64
N PHE A 266 31.96 -4.11 -25.34
CA PHE A 266 31.58 -2.92 -24.54
C PHE A 266 32.41 -1.71 -24.96
N GLN A 267 31.84 -0.51 -24.76
CA GLN A 267 32.49 0.75 -25.12
C GLN A 267 33.83 0.93 -24.38
N VAL A 268 33.92 0.45 -23.13
CA VAL A 268 35.16 0.49 -22.32
C VAL A 268 36.30 -0.31 -22.96
N PHE A 269 35.98 -1.35 -23.72
CA PHE A 269 36.96 -2.18 -24.44
C PHE A 269 37.09 -1.77 -25.93
N GLY A 270 36.58 -0.61 -26.31
CA GLY A 270 36.71 -0.06 -27.67
C GLY A 270 35.53 -0.33 -28.61
N GLY A 271 34.42 -0.87 -28.11
CA GLY A 271 33.19 -1.08 -28.89
C GLY A 271 32.42 0.22 -29.20
N SER A 272 31.48 0.13 -30.14
CA SER A 272 30.60 1.26 -30.48
C SER A 272 29.50 1.48 -29.43
N ARG A 273 28.91 2.68 -29.40
CA ARG A 273 27.75 2.97 -28.52
C ARG A 273 26.58 2.01 -28.76
N ALA A 274 26.38 1.58 -30.01
CA ALA A 274 25.30 0.64 -30.35
C ALA A 274 25.54 -0.75 -29.76
N GLU A 275 26.80 -1.22 -29.78
CA GLU A 275 27.19 -2.48 -29.14
C GLU A 275 27.00 -2.42 -27.63
N ASP A 276 27.45 -1.33 -27.01
CA ASP A 276 27.35 -1.15 -25.56
C ASP A 276 25.89 -1.20 -25.09
N ILE A 277 25.00 -0.45 -25.77
CA ILE A 277 23.56 -0.48 -25.50
C ILE A 277 22.98 -1.87 -25.73
N CYS A 278 23.41 -2.58 -26.78
CA CYS A 278 22.95 -3.94 -27.05
C CYS A 278 23.32 -4.89 -25.90
N LEU A 279 24.58 -4.89 -25.47
CA LEU A 279 25.07 -5.75 -24.38
C LEU A 279 24.37 -5.42 -23.06
N GLN A 280 24.22 -4.14 -22.71
CA GLN A 280 23.49 -3.72 -21.50
C GLN A 280 22.01 -4.18 -21.54
N ASN A 281 21.35 -4.04 -22.70
CA ASN A 281 19.97 -4.48 -22.87
C ASN A 281 19.82 -5.99 -22.71
N ILE A 282 20.75 -6.80 -23.22
CA ILE A 282 20.72 -8.25 -23.01
C ILE A 282 20.74 -8.56 -21.51
N GLN A 283 21.62 -7.91 -20.74
CA GLN A 283 21.67 -8.13 -19.29
C GLN A 283 20.37 -7.73 -18.59
N ALA A 284 19.81 -6.56 -18.90
CA ALA A 284 18.58 -6.08 -18.29
C ALA A 284 17.38 -6.98 -18.63
N ARG A 285 17.25 -7.39 -19.90
CA ARG A 285 16.14 -8.24 -20.37
C ARG A 285 16.25 -9.66 -19.86
N LEU A 286 17.47 -10.20 -19.75
CA LEU A 286 17.69 -11.52 -19.17
C LEU A 286 17.23 -11.55 -17.70
N ARG A 287 17.57 -10.52 -16.92
CA ARG A 287 17.08 -10.39 -15.53
C ARG A 287 15.55 -10.38 -15.44
N MET A 288 14.89 -9.69 -16.36
CA MET A 288 13.43 -9.70 -16.44
C MET A 288 12.89 -11.11 -16.69
N VAL A 289 13.41 -11.83 -17.71
CA VAL A 289 12.99 -13.21 -18.01
C VAL A 289 13.20 -14.13 -16.81
N THR A 290 14.38 -14.06 -16.18
CA THR A 290 14.69 -14.83 -14.97
C THR A 290 13.73 -14.50 -13.84
N ALA A 291 13.38 -13.22 -13.61
CA ALA A 291 12.45 -12.83 -12.55
C ALA A 291 11.08 -13.48 -12.74
N TYR A 292 10.53 -13.44 -13.96
CA TYR A 292 9.25 -14.09 -14.26
C TYR A 292 9.32 -15.61 -14.15
N GLN A 293 10.41 -16.24 -14.63
CA GLN A 293 10.61 -17.68 -14.52
C GLN A 293 10.61 -18.13 -13.05
N PHE A 294 11.36 -17.45 -12.19
CA PHE A 294 11.39 -17.75 -10.76
C PHE A 294 10.07 -17.41 -10.08
N GLY A 295 9.42 -16.30 -10.45
CA GLY A 295 8.13 -15.91 -9.91
C GLY A 295 7.04 -16.97 -10.15
N GLN A 296 7.11 -17.69 -11.26
CA GLN A 296 6.15 -18.76 -11.58
C GLN A 296 6.45 -20.07 -10.87
N ILE A 297 7.73 -20.45 -10.70
CA ILE A 297 8.10 -21.77 -10.17
C ILE A 297 8.30 -21.80 -8.66
N LEU A 298 8.64 -20.66 -8.03
CA LEU A 298 8.95 -20.62 -6.60
C LEU A 298 7.82 -21.16 -5.71
N PRO A 299 6.54 -20.77 -5.91
CA PRO A 299 5.41 -21.31 -5.15
C PRO A 299 5.33 -22.85 -5.21
N VAL A 300 5.62 -23.44 -6.37
CA VAL A 300 5.66 -24.89 -6.57
C VAL A 300 6.84 -25.51 -5.81
N SER A 301 8.04 -24.95 -5.99
CA SER A 301 9.25 -25.44 -5.32
C SER A 301 9.16 -25.38 -3.78
N ARG A 302 8.40 -24.39 -3.27
CA ARG A 302 8.15 -24.19 -1.84
C ARG A 302 6.91 -24.94 -1.32
N LYS A 303 6.34 -25.84 -2.13
CA LYS A 303 5.21 -26.71 -1.74
C LYS A 303 4.00 -25.92 -1.21
N ARG A 304 3.67 -24.79 -1.85
CA ARG A 304 2.41 -24.08 -1.60
C ARG A 304 1.23 -25.02 -1.87
N ALA A 305 0.21 -24.98 -1.00
CA ALA A 305 -0.95 -25.87 -1.12
C ALA A 305 -1.74 -25.59 -2.42
N CYS A 306 -1.86 -24.31 -2.78
CA CYS A 306 -2.42 -23.85 -4.05
C CYS A 306 -1.39 -22.93 -4.72
N PRO A 307 -0.45 -23.47 -5.51
CA PRO A 307 0.62 -22.65 -6.07
C PRO A 307 0.07 -21.73 -7.16
N THR A 308 0.00 -20.43 -6.86
CA THR A 308 -0.26 -19.38 -7.85
C THR A 308 1.01 -18.57 -8.08
N PRO A 309 1.23 -17.97 -9.27
CA PRO A 309 2.46 -17.24 -9.54
C PRO A 309 2.67 -16.07 -8.56
N LEU A 310 3.92 -15.63 -8.43
CA LEU A 310 4.27 -14.43 -7.68
C LEU A 310 4.11 -13.18 -8.55
N LEU A 311 3.68 -12.08 -7.92
CA LEU A 311 3.65 -10.76 -8.54
C LEU A 311 5.07 -10.20 -8.62
N ILE A 312 5.54 -9.90 -9.83
CA ILE A 312 6.88 -9.32 -10.03
C ILE A 312 6.82 -7.83 -9.70
N LEU A 313 7.61 -7.40 -8.72
CA LEU A 313 7.73 -6.00 -8.34
C LEU A 313 8.82 -5.33 -9.17
N ALA A 314 8.44 -4.26 -9.87
CA ALA A 314 9.37 -3.33 -10.49
C ALA A 314 9.81 -2.27 -9.48
N SER A 315 10.99 -1.68 -9.70
CA SER A 315 11.59 -0.69 -8.79
C SER A 315 12.11 0.54 -9.53
N THR A 316 11.44 0.94 -10.61
CA THR A 316 11.67 2.25 -11.25
C THR A 316 10.99 3.35 -10.43
N ASN A 317 11.69 4.46 -10.26
CA ASN A 317 11.15 5.66 -9.62
C ASN A 317 10.45 6.58 -10.64
N ALA A 318 9.90 7.71 -10.19
CA ALA A 318 9.11 8.61 -11.03
C ALA A 318 9.95 9.51 -11.96
N ASP A 319 11.25 9.65 -11.67
CA ASP A 319 12.15 10.54 -12.41
C ASP A 319 12.86 9.82 -13.58
N GLU A 320 12.92 8.49 -13.54
CA GLU A 320 13.50 7.60 -14.56
C GLU A 320 12.54 7.24 -15.71
#